data_AF-D8TPW1-F1
#
_entry.id   AF-D8TPW1-F1
#
_cell.length_a   1.000
_cell.length_b   1.000
_cell.length_c   1.000
_cell.angle_alpha   90.00
_cell.angle_beta   90.00
_cell.angle_gamma   90.00
#
_symmetry.space_group_name_H-M   'P 1'
#
loop_
_entity.id
_entity.type
_entity.pdbx_description
1 polymer ?
#
loop_
_entity_poly.entity_id
_entity_poly.type
_entity_poly.pdbx_seq_one_letter_code
_entity_poly.pdbx_strand_id
1 'polypeptide(L)'
;MGQVANPQTGEIYGPRGKEPTRYEYRQLVKRLSEGLSDSIEAEASGASEAEVRRKADPAKDTVREFVRKWRDNPRVSGDITHAEVKEALSELGEFYMAYGQRTKLTPPVRESVLKHLAAAKEALPAEPEKKGPGLLSNLLKS
;
A
#
# COMPACT_ATOMS: atom_id res chain seq x y z
N MET A 1 17.54 26.47 19.28
CA MET A 1 18.02 25.72 18.11
C MET A 1 17.03 25.97 16.98
N GLY A 2 17.44 26.68 15.94
CA GLY A 2 16.55 27.30 14.96
C GLY A 2 16.09 26.32 13.87
N GLN A 3 14.80 26.34 13.60
CA GLN A 3 14.20 25.76 12.40
C GLN A 3 14.73 26.51 11.16
N VAL A 4 15.09 25.79 10.10
CA VAL A 4 15.48 26.40 8.81
C VAL A 4 14.35 26.21 7.81
N ALA A 5 13.80 27.32 7.32
CA ALA A 5 12.82 27.33 6.26
C ALA A 5 13.52 27.26 4.90
N ASN A 6 13.03 26.43 3.99
CA ASN A 6 13.47 26.45 2.60
C ASN A 6 12.92 27.71 1.91
N PRO A 7 13.76 28.66 1.44
CA PRO A 7 13.29 29.94 0.90
C PRO A 7 12.59 29.83 -0.46
N GLN A 8 12.62 28.66 -1.11
CA GLN A 8 11.88 28.42 -2.36
C GLN A 8 10.52 27.74 -2.15
N THR A 9 10.33 27.03 -1.03
CA THR A 9 9.12 26.21 -0.81
C THR A 9 8.37 26.54 0.48
N GLY A 10 8.95 27.30 1.40
CA GLY A 10 8.35 27.67 2.68
C GLY A 10 8.27 26.53 3.71
N GLU A 11 8.83 25.36 3.41
CA GLU A 11 8.75 24.20 4.30
C GLU A 11 9.72 24.30 5.48
N ILE A 12 9.25 23.94 6.68
CA ILE A 12 10.02 23.95 7.91
C ILE A 12 10.25 22.52 8.41
N TYR A 13 11.51 22.11 8.54
CA TYR A 13 11.87 20.76 8.97
C TYR A 13 12.28 20.69 10.47
N GLY A 14 11.61 19.80 11.21
CA GLY A 14 12.01 19.34 12.55
C GLY A 14 13.14 18.28 12.52
N PRO A 15 13.62 17.79 13.68
CA PRO A 15 14.76 16.86 13.76
C PRO A 15 14.48 15.56 12.98
N ARG A 16 15.35 15.27 12.01
CA ARG A 16 15.09 14.43 10.82
C ARG A 16 14.94 12.92 11.10
N GLY A 17 13.73 12.42 11.01
CA GLY A 17 13.43 11.27 10.15
C GLY A 17 12.92 11.80 8.80
N LYS A 18 13.36 11.27 7.65
CA LYS A 18 12.82 11.72 6.36
C LYS A 18 11.31 11.46 6.34
N GLU A 19 10.52 12.46 5.99
CA GLU A 19 9.08 12.27 5.90
C GLU A 19 8.72 11.23 4.82
N PRO A 20 7.72 10.38 5.08
CA PRO A 20 7.22 9.42 4.11
C PRO A 20 6.86 10.06 2.76
N THR A 21 7.31 9.49 1.64
CA THR A 21 6.96 10.03 0.31
C THR A 21 5.68 9.41 -0.26
N ARG A 22 4.95 10.13 -1.11
CA ARG A 22 3.81 9.53 -1.84
C ARG A 22 4.22 8.36 -2.74
N TYR A 23 5.47 8.32 -3.20
CA TYR A 23 5.98 7.17 -3.95
C TYR A 23 6.06 5.93 -3.05
N GLU A 24 6.60 6.06 -1.83
CA GLU A 24 6.62 4.96 -0.85
C GLU A 24 5.20 4.47 -0.54
N TYR A 25 4.24 5.39 -0.38
CA TYR A 25 2.84 5.03 -0.18
C TYR A 25 2.28 4.20 -1.34
N ARG A 26 2.50 4.63 -2.60
CA ARG A 26 2.03 3.88 -3.78
C ARG A 26 2.64 2.49 -3.87
N GLN A 27 3.94 2.36 -3.61
CA GLN A 27 4.61 1.06 -3.58
C GLN A 27 4.12 0.18 -2.42
N LEU A 28 3.72 0.79 -1.30
CA LEU A 28 3.06 0.09 -0.22
C LEU A 28 1.67 -0.41 -0.63
N VAL A 29 0.82 0.43 -1.23
CA VAL A 29 -0.52 0.02 -1.70
C VAL A 29 -0.41 -1.15 -2.67
N LYS A 30 0.50 -1.08 -3.64
CA LYS A 30 0.72 -2.16 -4.60
C LYS A 30 1.08 -3.48 -3.92
N ARG A 31 2.09 -3.49 -3.04
CA ARG A 31 2.52 -4.67 -2.29
C ARG A 31 1.44 -5.22 -1.37
N LEU A 32 0.65 -4.33 -0.76
CA LEU A 32 -0.44 -4.70 0.13
C LEU A 32 -1.55 -5.40 -0.65
N SER A 33 -2.03 -4.78 -1.72
CA SER A 33 -3.09 -5.34 -2.57
C SER A 33 -2.66 -6.67 -3.16
N GLU A 34 -1.45 -6.76 -3.73
CA GLU A 34 -0.94 -8.01 -4.32
C GLU A 34 -0.79 -9.11 -3.27
N GLY A 35 -0.15 -8.82 -2.12
CA GLY A 35 0.09 -9.83 -1.10
C GLY A 35 -1.19 -10.34 -0.44
N LEU A 36 -2.17 -9.47 -0.19
CA LEU A 36 -3.45 -9.90 0.37
C LEU A 36 -4.28 -10.68 -0.65
N SER A 37 -4.38 -10.20 -1.90
CA SER A 37 -5.10 -10.92 -2.97
C SER A 37 -4.51 -12.32 -3.19
N ASP A 38 -3.18 -12.44 -3.31
CA ASP A 38 -2.49 -13.72 -3.50
C ASP A 38 -2.79 -14.73 -2.38
N SER A 39 -2.82 -14.26 -1.13
CA SER A 39 -3.14 -15.10 0.02
C SER A 39 -4.60 -15.54 0.03
N ILE A 40 -5.51 -14.62 -0.28
CA ILE A 40 -6.96 -14.85 -0.26
C ILE A 40 -7.35 -15.81 -1.39
N GLU A 41 -6.80 -15.63 -2.59
CA GLU A 41 -7.03 -16.52 -3.73
C GLU A 41 -6.43 -17.91 -3.52
N ALA A 42 -5.29 -18.00 -2.83
CA ALA A 42 -4.74 -19.31 -2.44
C ALA A 42 -5.67 -20.06 -1.47
N GLU A 43 -6.23 -19.38 -0.47
CA GLU A 43 -7.23 -20.00 0.42
C GLU A 43 -8.45 -20.49 -0.37
N ALA A 44 -8.95 -19.66 -1.29
CA ALA A 44 -10.12 -19.95 -2.11
C ALA A 44 -9.91 -21.12 -3.08
N SER A 45 -8.69 -21.27 -3.61
CA SER A 45 -8.32 -22.39 -4.50
C SER A 45 -8.02 -23.70 -3.76
N GLY A 46 -8.17 -23.72 -2.44
CA GLY A 46 -7.98 -24.92 -1.63
C GLY A 46 -6.53 -25.21 -1.25
N ALA A 47 -5.64 -24.21 -1.34
CA ALA A 47 -4.27 -24.35 -0.90
C ALA A 47 -4.19 -24.73 0.58
N SER A 48 -3.08 -25.38 0.95
CA SER A 48 -2.84 -25.75 2.35
C SER A 48 -2.69 -24.50 3.22
N GLU A 49 -3.03 -24.62 4.51
CA GLU A 49 -2.85 -23.53 5.47
C GLU A 49 -1.40 -23.01 5.52
N ALA A 50 -0.42 -23.90 5.35
CA ALA A 50 0.99 -23.55 5.29
C ALA A 50 1.33 -22.69 4.05
N GLU A 51 0.71 -23.01 2.91
CA GLU A 51 0.89 -22.25 1.67
C GLU A 51 0.20 -20.88 1.74
N VAL A 52 -1.04 -20.83 2.24
CA VAL A 52 -1.76 -19.58 2.48
C VAL A 52 -0.93 -18.67 3.39
N ARG A 53 -0.38 -19.20 4.49
CA ARG A 53 0.50 -18.43 5.39
C ARG A 53 1.73 -17.88 4.69
N ARG A 54 2.41 -18.72 3.89
CA ARG A 54 3.61 -18.31 3.16
C ARG A 54 3.31 -17.18 2.18
N LYS A 55 2.16 -17.23 1.50
CA LYS A 55 1.69 -16.15 0.61
C LYS A 55 1.25 -14.90 1.37
N ALA A 56 0.71 -15.05 2.59
CA ALA A 56 0.35 -13.93 3.46
C ALA A 56 1.56 -13.21 4.08
N ASP A 57 2.71 -13.87 4.24
CA ASP A 57 3.85 -13.31 4.99
C ASP A 57 4.33 -11.93 4.46
N PRO A 58 4.50 -11.71 3.14
CA PRO A 58 4.84 -10.39 2.61
C PRO A 58 3.78 -9.31 2.90
N ALA A 59 2.51 -9.70 2.95
CA ALA A 59 1.41 -8.78 3.24
C ALA A 59 1.43 -8.32 4.70
N LYS A 60 1.82 -9.17 5.65
CA LYS A 60 1.80 -8.86 7.10
C LYS A 60 2.61 -7.61 7.43
N ASP A 61 3.83 -7.52 6.93
CA ASP A 61 4.69 -6.37 7.21
C ASP A 61 4.18 -5.11 6.49
N THR A 62 3.60 -5.27 5.31
CA THR A 62 3.00 -4.17 4.56
C THR A 62 1.75 -3.62 5.24
N VAL A 63 0.90 -4.49 5.81
CA VAL A 63 -0.27 -4.09 6.63
C VAL A 63 0.18 -3.37 7.89
N ARG A 64 1.21 -3.87 8.60
CA ARG A 64 1.78 -3.19 9.77
C ARG A 64 2.33 -1.81 9.40
N GLU A 65 3.04 -1.69 8.29
CA GLU A 65 3.53 -0.42 7.79
C GLU A 65 2.38 0.54 7.49
N PHE A 66 1.32 0.07 6.83
CA PHE A 66 0.12 0.87 6.56
C PHE A 66 -0.49 1.41 7.86
N VAL A 67 -0.78 0.52 8.81
CA VAL A 67 -1.41 0.88 10.09
C VAL A 67 -0.57 1.90 10.86
N ARG A 68 0.76 1.73 10.89
CA ARG A 68 1.67 2.57 11.66
C ARG A 68 1.97 3.91 11.00
N LYS A 69 2.13 3.94 9.67
CA LYS A 69 2.72 5.09 8.94
C LYS A 69 1.70 5.86 8.10
N TRP A 70 0.62 5.20 7.68
CA TRP A 70 -0.27 5.71 6.62
C TRP A 70 -1.75 5.79 7.01
N ARG A 71 -2.24 4.95 7.93
CA ARG A 71 -3.66 4.89 8.31
C ARG A 71 -4.25 6.25 8.66
N ASP A 72 -3.55 7.02 9.48
CA ASP A 72 -4.00 8.32 9.98
C ASP A 72 -3.20 9.48 9.35
N ASN A 73 -2.50 9.22 8.24
CA ASN A 73 -1.63 10.20 7.61
C ASN A 73 -2.44 11.16 6.72
N PRO A 74 -2.48 12.47 7.02
CA PRO A 74 -3.32 13.44 6.31
C PRO A 74 -2.90 13.64 4.84
N ARG A 75 -1.69 13.21 4.47
CA ARG A 75 -1.21 13.31 3.08
C ARG A 75 -1.95 12.38 2.14
N VAL A 76 -2.53 11.30 2.63
CA VAL A 76 -3.17 10.26 1.80
C VAL A 76 -4.63 10.06 2.16
N SER A 77 -5.16 10.73 3.19
CA SER A 77 -6.52 10.55 3.67
C SER A 77 -7.62 10.94 2.67
N GLY A 78 -7.29 11.75 1.66
CA GLY A 78 -8.20 12.11 0.57
C GLY A 78 -8.07 11.21 -0.66
N ASP A 79 -7.14 10.25 -0.66
CA ASP A 79 -6.89 9.39 -1.80
C ASP A 79 -7.88 8.22 -1.80
N ILE A 80 -8.47 7.90 -2.96
CA ILE A 80 -9.33 6.71 -3.14
C ILE A 80 -8.57 5.44 -2.73
N THR A 81 -7.29 5.34 -3.09
CA THR A 81 -6.43 4.22 -2.70
C THR A 81 -6.34 4.01 -1.20
N HIS A 82 -6.44 5.08 -0.40
CA HIS A 82 -6.42 5.02 1.06
C HIS A 82 -7.74 4.52 1.63
N ALA A 83 -8.85 5.06 1.12
CA ALA A 83 -10.19 4.62 1.51
C ALA A 83 -10.37 3.12 1.22
N GLU A 84 -10.08 2.68 -0.01
CA GLU A 84 -10.24 1.28 -0.43
C GLU A 84 -9.37 0.31 0.40
N VAL A 85 -8.11 0.68 0.70
CA VAL A 85 -7.25 -0.14 1.59
C VAL A 85 -7.81 -0.19 3.01
N LYS A 86 -8.36 0.92 3.54
CA LYS A 86 -8.97 0.93 4.87
C LYS A 86 -10.19 0.04 4.94
N GLU A 87 -11.06 0.07 3.94
CA GLU A 87 -12.25 -0.78 3.88
C GLU A 87 -11.85 -2.27 3.84
N ALA A 88 -10.93 -2.65 2.94
CA ALA A 88 -10.43 -4.03 2.87
C ALA A 88 -9.86 -4.53 4.21
N LEU A 89 -9.05 -3.72 4.90
CA LEU A 89 -8.47 -4.10 6.20
C LEU A 89 -9.51 -4.12 7.32
N SER A 90 -10.52 -3.26 7.26
CA SER A 90 -11.59 -3.20 8.26
C SER A 90 -12.48 -4.44 8.14
N GLU A 91 -12.92 -4.80 6.92
CA GLU A 91 -13.71 -6.01 6.69
C GLU A 91 -12.96 -7.29 7.15
N LEU A 92 -11.68 -7.41 6.81
CA LEU A 92 -10.85 -8.52 7.30
C LEU A 92 -10.75 -8.52 8.83
N GLY A 93 -10.52 -7.36 9.43
CA GLY A 93 -10.43 -7.20 10.88
C GLY A 93 -11.72 -7.61 11.58
N GLU A 94 -12.86 -7.09 11.12
CA GLU A 94 -14.19 -7.41 11.65
C GLU A 94 -14.50 -8.90 11.54
N PHE A 95 -14.25 -9.50 10.37
CA PHE A 95 -14.47 -10.92 10.16
C PHE A 95 -13.65 -11.77 11.14
N TYR A 96 -12.33 -11.54 11.22
CA TYR A 96 -11.48 -12.35 12.09
C TYR A 96 -11.68 -12.07 13.58
N MET A 97 -12.16 -10.87 13.96
CA MET A 97 -12.59 -10.59 15.32
C MET A 97 -13.88 -11.38 15.68
N ALA A 98 -14.83 -11.48 14.75
CA ALA A 98 -16.11 -12.15 15.00
C ALA A 98 -16.00 -13.69 14.96
N TYR A 99 -15.24 -14.23 14.01
CA TYR A 99 -15.20 -15.66 13.72
C TYR A 99 -13.88 -16.35 14.08
N GLY A 100 -12.85 -15.58 14.46
CA GLY A 100 -11.53 -16.09 14.83
C GLY A 100 -10.53 -16.15 13.67
N GLN A 101 -9.26 -15.91 13.97
CA GLN A 101 -8.16 -15.72 13.00
C GLN A 101 -7.85 -16.93 12.08
N ARG A 102 -8.38 -18.11 12.38
CA ARG A 102 -8.17 -19.34 11.60
C ARG A 102 -9.38 -19.72 10.76
N THR A 103 -10.46 -18.93 10.83
CA THR A 103 -11.67 -19.19 10.08
C THR A 103 -11.50 -18.74 8.64
N LYS A 104 -11.83 -19.61 7.69
CA LYS A 104 -11.78 -19.28 6.27
C LYS A 104 -12.76 -18.16 5.94
N LEU A 105 -12.38 -17.26 5.04
CA LEU A 105 -13.28 -16.22 4.57
C LEU A 105 -14.51 -16.83 3.91
N THR A 106 -15.69 -16.29 4.21
CA THR A 106 -16.90 -16.62 3.46
C THR A 106 -16.81 -16.02 2.06
N PRO A 107 -17.48 -16.60 1.05
CA PRO A 107 -17.46 -16.05 -0.31
C PRO A 107 -17.81 -14.56 -0.40
N PRO A 108 -18.86 -14.04 0.29
CA PRO A 108 -19.20 -12.63 0.20
C PRO A 108 -18.10 -11.70 0.75
N VAL A 109 -17.53 -12.04 1.91
CA VAL A 109 -16.44 -11.24 2.52
C VAL A 109 -15.20 -11.29 1.64
N ARG A 110 -14.85 -12.47 1.12
CA ARG A 110 -13.73 -12.62 0.19
C ARG A 110 -13.90 -11.73 -1.05
N GLU A 111 -15.06 -11.80 -1.69
CA GLU A 111 -15.34 -11.05 -2.92
C GLU A 111 -15.31 -9.53 -2.67
N SER A 112 -15.85 -9.07 -1.55
CA SER A 112 -15.81 -7.66 -1.15
C SER A 112 -14.38 -7.17 -0.91
N VAL A 113 -13.59 -7.90 -0.11
CA VAL A 113 -12.18 -7.58 0.15
C VAL A 113 -11.38 -7.52 -1.15
N LEU A 114 -11.50 -8.54 -2.01
CA LEU A 114 -10.78 -8.57 -3.29
C LEU A 114 -11.16 -7.39 -4.19
N LYS A 115 -12.43 -6.98 -4.20
CA LYS A 115 -12.90 -5.80 -4.94
C LYS A 115 -12.24 -4.52 -4.43
N HIS A 116 -12.19 -4.30 -3.12
CA HIS A 116 -11.52 -3.14 -2.53
C HIS A 116 -10.02 -3.11 -2.87
N LEU A 117 -9.33 -4.26 -2.77
CA LEU A 117 -7.91 -4.36 -3.09
C LEU A 117 -7.63 -4.08 -4.57
N ALA A 118 -8.50 -4.54 -5.47
CA ALA A 118 -8.43 -4.25 -6.90
C ALA A 118 -8.66 -2.76 -7.19
N ALA A 119 -9.72 -2.15 -6.61
CA ALA A 119 -10.00 -0.73 -6.76
C ALA A 119 -8.85 0.15 -6.25
N ALA A 120 -8.24 -0.21 -5.11
CA ALA A 120 -7.04 0.47 -4.61
C ALA A 120 -5.86 0.40 -5.58
N LYS A 121 -5.69 -0.72 -6.28
CA LYS A 121 -4.59 -0.90 -7.26
C LYS A 121 -4.87 -0.15 -8.56
N GLU A 122 -6.11 -0.17 -9.04
CA GLU A 122 -6.54 0.53 -10.26
C GLU A 122 -6.49 2.06 -10.11
N ALA A 123 -6.77 2.57 -8.90
CA ALA A 123 -6.69 3.99 -8.60
C ALA A 123 -5.24 4.51 -8.44
N LEU A 124 -4.22 3.65 -8.51
CA LEU A 124 -2.84 4.11 -8.52
C LEU A 124 -2.54 4.83 -9.85
N PRO A 125 -1.84 5.99 -9.81
CA PRO A 125 -1.42 6.64 -11.04
C PRO A 125 -0.44 5.74 -11.80
N ALA A 126 -0.46 5.83 -13.14
CA ALA A 126 0.53 5.19 -13.99
C ALA A 126 1.95 5.54 -13.48
N GLU A 127 2.83 4.53 -13.37
CA GLU A 127 4.20 4.80 -12.96
C GLU A 127 4.83 5.75 -13.98
N PRO A 128 5.52 6.81 -13.53
CA PRO A 128 6.25 7.65 -14.46
C PRO A 128 7.26 6.75 -15.18
N GLU A 129 7.21 6.74 -16.52
CA GLU A 129 8.20 6.03 -17.33
C GLU A 129 9.58 6.34 -16.77
N LYS A 130 10.38 5.29 -16.51
CA LYS A 130 11.79 5.46 -16.20
C LYS A 130 12.42 6.16 -17.40
N LYS A 131 12.49 7.49 -17.39
CA LYS A 131 13.38 8.24 -18.30
C LYS A 131 14.78 7.73 -17.99
N GLY A 132 15.26 6.83 -18.85
CA GLY A 132 16.60 6.27 -18.73
C GLY A 132 17.64 7.38 -18.64
N PRO A 133 18.80 7.14 -18.00
CA PRO A 133 19.85 8.14 -17.93
C PRO A 133 20.35 8.44 -19.36
N GLY A 134 20.15 9.69 -19.82
CA GLY A 134 20.97 10.28 -20.88
C GLY A 134 20.40 10.23 -22.31
N LEU A 135 19.46 11.12 -22.61
CA LEU A 135 19.33 11.72 -23.97
C LEU A 135 19.80 13.18 -23.95
N LEU A 136 20.95 13.44 -23.30
CA LEU A 136 21.66 14.72 -23.39
C LEU A 136 23.06 14.56 -24.02
N SER A 137 23.23 13.57 -24.90
CA SER A 137 24.53 13.27 -25.51
C SER A 137 24.79 13.98 -26.85
N ASN A 138 23.82 14.70 -27.43
CA ASN A 138 23.94 15.19 -28.82
C ASN A 138 23.74 16.71 -29.00
N LEU A 139 24.33 17.54 -28.13
CA LEU A 139 24.34 19.00 -28.38
C LEU A 139 25.69 19.69 -28.08
N LEU A 140 26.81 19.04 -28.36
CA LEU A 140 28.15 19.66 -28.37
C LEU A 140 29.04 19.17 -29.52
N LYS A 141 28.46 18.98 -30.71
CA LYS A 141 29.22 18.88 -31.96
C LYS A 141 28.59 19.79 -33.01
N SER A 142 28.92 21.06 -32.95
CA SER A 142 28.89 22.00 -34.08
C SER A 142 29.99 23.01 -33.87
#